data_AF-A0A2E4QK33-F1
#
_entry.id   AF-A0A2E4QK33-F1
#
_cell.length_a   1.000
_cell.length_b   1.000
_cell.length_c   1.000
_cell.angle_alpha   90.00
_cell.angle_beta   90.00
_cell.angle_gamma   90.00
#
_symmetry.space_group_name_H-M   'P 1'
#
loop_
_entity.id
_entity.type
_entity.pdbx_description
1 polymer ?
#
loop_
_entity_poly.entity_id
_entity_poly.type
_entity_poly.pdbx_seq_one_letter_code
_entity_poly.pdbx_strand_id
1 'polypeptide(L)'
;MILVSIDTSTKYASIGITNLEQSYFYNWQSQYNHGVELTKNLRTLLSKIQADASDITHLAVALGPGGFSSVRVGISTALGLATPNNLPIIGVPTHDIQLEPFRKKINNNINITSIISAGRNEVSWKKYNINEITSGITTIQQILENSGANDMFCGEYFNEKNIVDLPKKSILLEKIVRDPKTFNNLAKNMFIDGSYKEYNEIKPIYSREPTISSPKRKKGL
;
A
#
# COMPACT_ATOMS: atom_id res chain seq x y z
N MET A 1 21.85 -9.49 -2.42
CA MET A 1 20.77 -8.50 -2.18
C MET A 1 19.91 -9.01 -1.05
N ILE A 2 19.60 -8.18 -0.04
CA ILE A 2 18.57 -8.44 0.96
C ILE A 2 17.53 -7.33 0.84
N LEU A 3 16.37 -7.65 0.29
CA LEU A 3 15.26 -6.72 0.07
C LEU A 3 14.21 -6.89 1.15
N VAL A 4 13.88 -5.80 1.83
CA VAL A 4 12.75 -5.71 2.77
C VAL A 4 11.65 -4.84 2.17
N SER A 5 10.43 -5.37 2.08
CA SER A 5 9.23 -4.65 1.61
C SER A 5 8.25 -4.44 2.75
N ILE A 6 7.84 -3.20 3.01
CA ILE A 6 7.01 -2.79 4.16
C ILE A 6 5.73 -2.11 3.69
N ASP A 7 4.58 -2.64 4.08
CA ASP A 7 3.29 -2.02 3.86
C ASP A 7 2.52 -1.92 5.17
N THR A 8 2.26 -0.70 5.60
CA THR A 8 1.43 -0.40 6.78
C THR A 8 0.32 0.57 6.40
N SER A 9 0.05 0.73 5.11
CA SER A 9 -0.78 1.84 4.65
C SER A 9 -2.24 1.70 5.09
N THR A 10 -2.73 0.52 5.46
CA THR A 10 -4.08 0.32 6.02
C THR A 10 -4.03 -0.57 7.26
N LYS A 11 -5.20 -1.00 7.77
CA LYS A 11 -5.29 -1.92 8.92
C LYS A 11 -4.66 -3.29 8.63
N TYR A 12 -4.57 -3.70 7.37
CA TYR A 12 -3.83 -4.88 6.98
C TYR A 12 -2.41 -4.45 6.63
N ALA A 13 -1.48 -4.83 7.50
CA ALA A 13 -0.07 -4.58 7.30
C ALA A 13 0.60 -5.84 6.74
N SER A 14 1.68 -5.64 6.00
CA SER A 14 2.47 -6.74 5.46
C SER A 14 3.94 -6.39 5.42
N ILE A 15 4.76 -7.43 5.51
CA ILE A 15 6.20 -7.35 5.41
C ILE A 15 6.74 -8.54 4.64
N GLY A 16 7.73 -8.31 3.79
CA GLY A 16 8.45 -9.33 3.05
C GLY A 16 9.95 -9.15 3.21
N ILE A 17 10.67 -10.26 3.27
CA ILE A 17 12.13 -10.28 3.13
C ILE A 17 12.51 -11.28 2.04
N THR A 18 13.46 -10.91 1.19
CA THR A 18 14.05 -11.83 0.21
C THR A 18 15.55 -11.62 0.15
N ASN A 19 16.30 -12.72 0.09
CA ASN A 19 17.69 -12.76 -0.35
C ASN A 19 17.85 -13.64 -1.61
N LEU A 20 19.07 -14.03 -1.98
CA LEU A 20 19.31 -14.86 -3.18
C LEU A 20 18.74 -16.28 -3.06
N GLU A 21 18.53 -16.79 -1.85
CA GLU A 21 18.18 -18.19 -1.60
C GLU A 21 16.74 -18.36 -1.11
N GLN A 22 16.26 -17.40 -0.31
CA GLN A 22 15.06 -17.56 0.50
C GLN A 22 14.18 -16.30 0.44
N SER A 23 12.89 -16.51 0.60
CA SER A 23 11.91 -15.44 0.72
C SER A 23 10.88 -15.78 1.79
N TYR A 24 10.63 -14.84 2.69
CA TYR A 24 9.61 -14.97 3.71
C TYR A 24 8.68 -13.78 3.69
N PHE A 25 7.40 -14.08 3.84
CA PHE A 25 6.34 -13.10 3.73
C PHE A 25 5.36 -13.24 4.89
N TYR A 26 4.89 -12.12 5.40
CA TYR A 26 3.93 -12.10 6.49
C TYR A 26 2.95 -10.94 6.32
N ASN A 27 1.66 -11.22 6.44
CA ASN A 27 0.60 -10.23 6.51
C ASN A 27 -0.21 -10.44 7.78
N TRP A 28 -0.70 -9.35 8.34
CA TRP A 28 -1.50 -9.38 9.55
C TRP A 28 -2.51 -8.23 9.56
N GLN A 29 -3.56 -8.38 10.35
CA GLN A 29 -4.45 -7.27 10.68
C GLN A 29 -3.94 -6.61 11.96
N SER A 30 -3.55 -5.34 11.86
CA SER A 30 -3.03 -4.56 12.99
C SER A 30 -4.11 -4.28 14.03
N GLN A 31 -3.74 -4.43 15.30
CA GLN A 31 -4.59 -4.10 16.46
C GLN A 31 -4.11 -2.77 17.07
N TYR A 32 -4.06 -1.73 16.23
CA TYR A 32 -3.77 -0.32 16.58
C TYR A 32 -2.29 0.07 16.76
N ASN A 33 -1.34 -0.85 16.93
CA ASN A 33 0.07 -0.52 17.13
C ASN A 33 0.98 -1.03 16.00
N HIS A 34 0.80 -0.45 14.81
CA HIS A 34 1.59 -0.78 13.62
C HIS A 34 3.11 -0.76 13.87
N GLY A 35 3.61 0.14 14.73
CA GLY A 35 5.05 0.27 14.98
C GLY A 35 5.63 -0.93 15.69
N VAL A 36 5.06 -1.29 16.84
CA VAL A 36 5.51 -2.44 17.64
C VAL A 36 5.36 -3.75 16.86
N GLU A 37 4.24 -3.91 16.15
CA GLU A 37 3.98 -5.10 15.34
C GLU A 37 4.96 -5.22 14.17
N LEU A 38 5.21 -4.13 13.44
CA LEU A 38 6.14 -4.11 12.32
C LEU A 38 7.57 -4.45 12.76
N THR A 39 8.07 -3.80 13.81
CA THR A 39 9.44 -4.05 14.30
C THR A 39 9.60 -5.48 14.77
N LYS A 40 8.59 -6.04 15.46
CA LYS A 40 8.58 -7.46 15.87
C LYS A 40 8.67 -8.38 14.65
N ASN A 41 7.81 -8.18 13.65
CA ASN A 41 7.78 -9.01 12.45
C ASN A 41 9.06 -8.88 11.62
N LEU A 42 9.64 -7.69 11.51
CA LEU A 42 10.93 -7.47 10.85
C LEU A 42 12.04 -8.30 11.52
N ARG A 43 12.17 -8.22 12.85
CA ARG A 43 13.16 -9.02 13.60
C ARG A 43 12.94 -10.51 13.38
N THR A 44 11.69 -10.99 13.40
CA THR A 44 11.38 -12.39 13.12
C THR A 44 11.81 -12.79 11.71
N LEU A 45 11.54 -11.98 10.69
CA LEU A 45 11.94 -12.30 9.32
C LEU A 45 13.46 -12.28 9.10
N LEU A 46 14.17 -11.31 9.70
CA LEU A 46 15.64 -11.24 9.68
C LEU A 46 16.27 -12.50 10.31
N SER A 47 15.75 -12.94 11.46
CA SER A 47 16.24 -14.17 12.11
C SER A 47 16.08 -15.44 11.26
N LYS A 48 15.04 -15.51 10.42
CA LYS A 48 14.81 -16.66 9.53
C LYS A 48 15.89 -16.81 8.46
N ILE A 49 16.47 -15.69 8.01
CA ILE A 49 17.57 -15.68 7.04
C ILE A 49 18.94 -15.49 7.71
N GLN A 50 19.01 -15.59 9.05
CA GLN A 50 20.22 -15.41 9.84
C GLN A 50 20.94 -14.07 9.56
N ALA A 51 20.17 -12.99 9.39
CA ALA A 51 20.68 -11.66 9.09
C ALA A 51 20.35 -10.67 10.21
N ASP A 52 21.12 -9.60 10.29
CA ASP A 52 20.86 -8.42 11.11
C ASP A 52 20.32 -7.26 10.27
N ALA A 53 19.83 -6.21 10.94
CA ALA A 53 19.31 -5.03 10.26
C ALA A 53 20.37 -4.32 9.39
N SER A 54 21.65 -4.44 9.75
CA SER A 54 22.79 -3.92 8.97
C SER A 54 23.01 -4.64 7.65
N ASP A 55 22.49 -5.86 7.50
CA ASP A 55 22.65 -6.65 6.29
C ASP A 55 21.57 -6.33 5.24
N ILE A 56 20.56 -5.56 5.60
CA ILE A 56 19.54 -5.08 4.67
C ILE A 56 20.25 -4.23 3.62
N THR A 57 20.05 -4.55 2.34
CA THR A 57 20.67 -3.80 1.25
C THR A 57 19.68 -2.99 0.44
N HIS A 58 18.39 -3.32 0.45
CA HIS A 58 17.35 -2.63 -0.33
C HIS A 58 16.05 -2.56 0.47
N LEU A 59 15.33 -1.45 0.31
CA LEU A 59 14.05 -1.21 0.99
C LEU A 59 12.95 -0.85 0.00
N ALA A 60 11.74 -1.37 0.22
CA ALA A 60 10.55 -0.93 -0.46
C ALA A 60 9.46 -0.59 0.56
N VAL A 61 8.75 0.51 0.34
CA VAL A 61 7.71 0.96 1.27
C VAL A 61 6.46 1.43 0.53
N ALA A 62 5.29 1.04 1.03
CA ALA A 62 4.03 1.55 0.52
C ALA A 62 3.84 3.02 0.93
N LEU A 63 3.55 3.88 -0.05
CA LEU A 63 3.42 5.33 0.18
C LEU A 63 2.03 5.77 0.63
N GLY A 64 1.04 4.89 0.58
CA GLY A 64 -0.36 5.29 0.66
C GLY A 64 -1.00 5.45 -0.72
N PRO A 65 -2.29 5.80 -0.79
CA PRO A 65 -3.10 6.28 0.33
C PRO A 65 -3.53 5.22 1.34
N GLY A 66 -3.99 5.71 2.50
CA GLY A 66 -4.52 4.89 3.60
C GLY A 66 -4.49 5.64 4.94
N GLY A 67 -4.33 4.92 6.05
CA GLY A 67 -4.33 5.48 7.41
C GLY A 67 -3.18 6.48 7.63
N PHE A 68 -3.52 7.70 8.06
CA PHE A 68 -2.55 8.79 8.22
C PHE A 68 -1.38 8.45 9.15
N SER A 69 -1.68 7.81 10.28
CA SER A 69 -0.65 7.35 11.22
C SER A 69 0.06 6.10 10.72
N SER A 70 -0.67 5.16 10.12
CA SER A 70 -0.13 3.86 9.73
C SER A 70 0.86 3.99 8.56
N VAL A 71 0.53 4.75 7.51
CA VAL A 71 1.45 5.08 6.40
C VAL A 71 2.77 5.67 6.91
N ARG A 72 2.70 6.60 7.88
CA ARG A 72 3.90 7.23 8.44
C ARG A 72 4.75 6.26 9.25
N VAL A 73 4.16 5.28 9.92
CA VAL A 73 4.92 4.24 10.63
C VAL A 73 5.78 3.44 9.65
N GLY A 74 5.21 3.00 8.52
CA GLY A 74 5.96 2.25 7.51
C GLY A 74 7.08 3.08 6.88
N ILE A 75 6.75 4.29 6.43
CA ILE A 75 7.73 5.21 5.82
C ILE A 75 8.85 5.55 6.81
N SER A 76 8.52 5.90 8.05
CA SER A 76 9.54 6.28 9.04
C SER A 76 10.45 5.09 9.41
N THR A 77 9.89 3.88 9.53
CA THR A 77 10.68 2.67 9.74
C THR A 77 11.62 2.41 8.57
N ALA A 78 11.12 2.49 7.34
CA ALA A 78 11.95 2.29 6.15
C ALA A 78 13.07 3.34 6.02
N LEU A 79 12.76 4.62 6.25
CA LEU A 79 13.76 5.69 6.23
C LEU A 79 14.79 5.52 7.35
N GLY A 80 14.37 5.16 8.56
CA GLY A 80 15.28 4.90 9.68
C GLY A 80 16.26 3.75 9.42
N LEU A 81 15.86 2.76 8.62
CA LEU A 81 16.75 1.68 8.16
C LEU A 81 17.63 2.11 6.98
N ALA A 82 17.10 2.94 6.07
CA ALA A 82 17.80 3.34 4.86
C ALA A 82 18.90 4.37 5.10
N THR A 83 18.61 5.40 5.90
CA THR A 83 19.47 6.59 6.04
C THR A 83 20.89 6.28 6.58
N PRO A 84 21.10 5.42 7.60
CA PRO A 84 22.44 5.20 8.16
C PRO A 84 23.47 4.68 7.15
N ASN A 85 23.03 3.89 6.17
CA ASN A 85 23.89 3.26 5.17
C ASN A 85 23.57 3.73 3.74
N ASN A 86 22.81 4.80 3.59
CA ASN A 86 22.32 5.32 2.30
C ASN A 86 21.74 4.21 1.40
N LEU A 87 20.91 3.34 1.99
CA LEU A 87 20.34 2.22 1.25
C LEU A 87 19.36 2.71 0.17
N PRO A 88 19.35 2.10 -1.02
CA PRO A 88 18.37 2.40 -2.05
C PRO A 88 16.96 2.04 -1.56
N ILE A 89 16.01 2.95 -1.77
CA ILE A 89 14.63 2.81 -1.32
C ILE A 89 13.62 3.09 -2.44
N ILE A 90 12.60 2.24 -2.53
CA ILE A 90 11.48 2.42 -3.48
C ILE A 90 10.21 2.72 -2.71
N GLY A 91 9.56 3.82 -3.09
CA GLY A 91 8.21 4.14 -2.67
C GLY A 91 7.19 3.70 -3.71
N VAL A 92 6.24 2.83 -3.34
CA VAL A 92 5.19 2.37 -4.25
C VAL A 92 3.81 2.85 -3.77
N PRO A 93 3.00 3.49 -4.63
CA PRO A 93 1.63 3.84 -4.28
C PRO A 93 0.81 2.60 -3.96
N THR A 94 0.02 2.67 -2.89
CA THR A 94 -0.79 1.56 -2.39
C THR A 94 -1.75 1.00 -3.45
N HIS A 95 -2.40 1.88 -4.21
CA HIS A 95 -3.29 1.46 -5.29
C HIS A 95 -2.57 0.60 -6.34
N ASP A 96 -1.29 0.90 -6.63
CA ASP A 96 -0.49 0.16 -7.62
C ASP A 96 -0.12 -1.23 -7.10
N ILE A 97 0.19 -1.35 -5.80
CA ILE A 97 0.41 -2.65 -5.13
C ILE A 97 -0.85 -3.52 -5.23
N GLN A 98 -2.03 -2.95 -4.93
CA GLN A 98 -3.31 -3.68 -4.97
C GLN A 98 -3.74 -4.08 -6.38
N LEU A 99 -3.36 -3.29 -7.39
CA LEU A 99 -3.65 -3.60 -8.77
C LEU A 99 -2.79 -4.75 -9.29
N GLU A 100 -1.53 -4.83 -8.86
CA GLU A 100 -0.49 -5.63 -9.50
C GLU A 100 -0.88 -7.09 -9.84
N PRO A 101 -1.57 -7.86 -8.96
CA PRO A 101 -2.01 -9.22 -9.30
C PRO A 101 -2.94 -9.30 -10.52
N PHE A 102 -3.63 -8.20 -10.81
CA PHE A 102 -4.63 -8.07 -11.86
C PHE A 102 -4.15 -7.24 -13.06
N ARG A 103 -2.94 -6.68 -13.02
CA ARG A 103 -2.43 -5.77 -14.07
C ARG A 103 -2.58 -6.33 -15.48
N LYS A 104 -2.33 -7.63 -15.66
CA LYS A 104 -2.44 -8.32 -16.97
C LYS A 104 -3.88 -8.45 -17.50
N LYS A 105 -4.91 -8.21 -16.69
CA LYS A 105 -6.32 -8.23 -17.12
C LYS A 105 -6.73 -6.94 -17.83
N ILE A 106 -6.03 -5.82 -17.59
CA ILE A 106 -6.33 -4.53 -18.24
C ILE A 106 -6.11 -4.66 -19.74
N ASN A 107 -7.10 -4.26 -20.52
CA ASN A 107 -7.05 -4.19 -21.98
C ASN A 107 -8.09 -3.17 -22.49
N ASN A 108 -8.23 -3.02 -23.81
CA ASN A 108 -9.15 -2.06 -24.43
C ASN A 108 -10.62 -2.18 -23.94
N ASN A 109 -11.02 -3.34 -23.44
CA ASN A 109 -12.37 -3.64 -22.97
C ASN A 109 -12.45 -3.87 -21.46
N ILE A 110 -11.34 -3.79 -20.71
CA ILE A 110 -11.34 -4.06 -19.27
C ILE A 110 -10.57 -2.97 -18.55
N ASN A 111 -11.28 -2.23 -17.71
CA ASN A 111 -10.67 -1.29 -16.77
C ASN A 111 -10.69 -1.89 -15.37
N ILE A 112 -9.69 -1.54 -14.55
CA ILE A 112 -9.67 -1.94 -13.15
C ILE A 112 -9.63 -0.70 -12.27
N THR A 113 -10.52 -0.62 -11.29
CA THR A 113 -10.52 0.45 -10.29
C THR A 113 -10.13 -0.11 -8.93
N SER A 114 -9.01 0.37 -8.41
CA SER A 114 -8.52 0.07 -7.06
C SER A 114 -9.18 1.01 -6.06
N ILE A 115 -9.74 0.47 -4.97
CA ILE A 115 -10.52 1.23 -3.97
C ILE A 115 -9.99 1.01 -2.55
N ILE A 116 -9.82 2.10 -1.80
CA ILE A 116 -9.33 2.13 -0.40
C ILE A 116 -10.20 3.07 0.42
N SER A 117 -10.54 2.68 1.66
CA SER A 117 -11.24 3.56 2.61
C SER A 117 -10.48 4.88 2.84
N ALA A 118 -11.17 6.03 2.71
CA ALA A 118 -10.61 7.38 2.96
C ALA A 118 -11.28 8.11 4.14
N GLY A 119 -12.08 7.39 4.94
CA GLY A 119 -12.81 7.91 6.10
C GLY A 119 -13.98 8.83 5.72
N ARG A 120 -14.81 9.20 6.70
CA ARG A 120 -16.02 10.05 6.50
C ARG A 120 -16.89 9.60 5.31
N ASN A 121 -17.14 8.29 5.22
CA ASN A 121 -17.94 7.64 4.15
C ASN A 121 -17.42 7.83 2.71
N GLU A 122 -16.17 8.23 2.54
CA GLU A 122 -15.51 8.32 1.24
C GLU A 122 -14.45 7.22 1.06
N VAL A 123 -14.09 7.01 -0.20
CA VAL A 123 -13.04 6.12 -0.67
C VAL A 123 -12.09 6.87 -1.58
N SER A 124 -10.81 6.52 -1.48
CA SER A 124 -9.81 6.82 -2.48
C SER A 124 -9.94 5.80 -3.60
N TRP A 125 -9.91 6.25 -4.84
CA TRP A 125 -9.97 5.37 -6.00
C TRP A 125 -8.88 5.71 -7.02
N LYS A 126 -8.41 4.70 -7.72
CA LYS A 126 -7.53 4.85 -8.90
C LYS A 126 -7.98 3.87 -9.97
N LYS A 127 -8.39 4.40 -11.12
CA LYS A 127 -8.84 3.66 -12.30
C LYS A 127 -7.69 3.52 -13.29
N TYR A 128 -7.51 2.30 -13.77
CA TYR A 128 -6.45 1.93 -14.69
C TYR A 128 -7.07 1.44 -16.00
N ASN A 129 -6.76 2.16 -17.07
CA ASN A 129 -7.05 1.85 -18.47
C ASN A 129 -5.71 1.79 -19.22
N ILE A 130 -5.65 1.09 -20.35
CA ILE A 130 -4.46 1.07 -21.22
C ILE A 130 -4.08 2.47 -21.72
N ASN A 131 -5.06 3.37 -21.88
CA ASN A 131 -4.84 4.73 -22.41
C ASN A 131 -4.65 5.79 -21.31
N GLU A 132 -5.21 5.57 -20.12
CA GLU A 132 -5.24 6.59 -19.08
C GLU A 132 -5.26 5.99 -17.68
N ILE A 133 -4.70 6.74 -16.72
CA ILE A 133 -4.82 6.45 -15.30
C ILE A 133 -5.44 7.68 -14.66
N THR A 134 -6.59 7.50 -14.01
CA THR A 134 -7.30 8.55 -13.28
C THR A 134 -7.46 8.16 -11.83
N SER A 135 -7.57 9.14 -10.93
CA SER A 135 -7.74 8.91 -9.51
C SER A 135 -8.51 10.04 -8.85
N GLY A 136 -9.12 9.76 -7.70
CA GLY A 136 -9.82 10.76 -6.95
C GLY A 136 -10.37 10.22 -5.63
N ILE A 137 -11.25 11.01 -5.03
CA ILE A 137 -11.92 10.68 -3.77
C ILE A 137 -13.38 11.02 -3.91
N THR A 138 -14.22 10.05 -3.58
CA THR A 138 -15.67 10.21 -3.57
C THR A 138 -16.31 9.09 -2.75
N THR A 139 -17.63 8.97 -2.72
CA THR A 139 -18.33 7.84 -2.12
C THR A 139 -18.27 6.61 -3.02
N ILE A 140 -18.36 5.41 -2.42
CA ILE A 140 -18.46 4.19 -3.23
C ILE A 140 -19.67 4.23 -4.17
N GLN A 141 -20.78 4.81 -3.72
CA GLN A 141 -22.01 4.90 -4.50
C GLN A 141 -21.78 5.63 -5.82
N GLN A 142 -21.11 6.79 -5.80
CA GLN A 142 -20.80 7.54 -7.02
C GLN A 142 -19.88 6.77 -7.96
N ILE A 143 -18.93 5.96 -7.45
CA ILE A 143 -18.09 5.11 -8.30
C ILE A 143 -18.93 4.03 -8.99
N LEU A 144 -19.81 3.38 -8.23
CA LEU A 144 -20.64 2.29 -8.75
C LEU A 144 -21.70 2.81 -9.74
N GLU A 145 -22.33 3.95 -9.48
CA GLU A 145 -23.29 4.61 -10.40
C GLU A 145 -22.68 4.99 -11.75
N ASN A 146 -21.40 5.40 -11.75
CA ASN A 146 -20.67 5.77 -12.97
C ASN A 146 -19.93 4.59 -13.62
N SER A 147 -20.10 3.37 -13.11
CA SER A 147 -19.40 2.19 -13.62
C SER A 147 -20.11 1.52 -14.79
N GLY A 148 -19.31 1.07 -15.77
CA GLY A 148 -19.80 0.35 -16.94
C GLY A 148 -19.66 -1.17 -16.81
N ALA A 149 -20.17 -1.90 -17.81
CA ALA A 149 -20.09 -3.36 -17.90
C ALA A 149 -18.66 -3.93 -17.97
N ASN A 150 -17.70 -3.07 -18.30
CA ASN A 150 -16.30 -3.39 -18.52
C ASN A 150 -15.41 -3.02 -17.32
N ASP A 151 -16.01 -2.48 -16.26
CA ASP A 151 -15.27 -2.08 -15.07
C ASP A 151 -15.19 -3.23 -14.07
N MET A 152 -13.96 -3.55 -13.69
CA MET A 152 -13.65 -4.45 -12.58
C MET A 152 -13.17 -3.65 -11.38
N PHE A 153 -13.43 -4.17 -10.20
CA PHE A 153 -13.04 -3.53 -8.95
C PHE A 153 -12.09 -4.42 -8.16
N CYS A 154 -11.02 -3.84 -7.64
CA CYS A 154 -10.19 -4.46 -6.61
C CYS A 154 -10.05 -3.46 -5.46
N GLY A 155 -9.64 -3.93 -4.29
CA GLY A 155 -9.64 -3.01 -3.16
C GLY A 155 -9.72 -3.69 -1.81
N GLU A 156 -8.95 -3.20 -0.85
CA GLU A 156 -9.19 -3.55 0.54
C GLU A 156 -10.61 -3.15 1.01
N TYR A 157 -11.17 -2.08 0.43
CA TYR A 157 -12.52 -1.59 0.76
C TYR A 157 -13.59 -2.71 0.72
N PHE A 158 -13.53 -3.59 -0.27
CA PHE A 158 -14.47 -4.70 -0.47
C PHE A 158 -14.22 -5.89 0.48
N ASN A 159 -13.10 -5.89 1.20
CA ASN A 159 -12.81 -6.86 2.26
C ASN A 159 -13.33 -6.36 3.61
N GLU A 160 -13.32 -5.04 3.83
CA GLU A 160 -13.82 -4.44 5.07
C GLU A 160 -15.35 -4.38 5.14
N LYS A 161 -15.98 -4.18 3.99
CA LYS A 161 -17.42 -4.03 3.86
C LYS A 161 -17.95 -5.24 3.11
N ASN A 162 -18.90 -5.97 3.71
CA ASN A 162 -19.68 -7.01 3.02
C ASN A 162 -20.60 -6.35 1.99
N ILE A 163 -20.02 -5.77 0.93
CA ILE A 163 -20.76 -5.16 -0.16
C ILE A 163 -21.23 -6.29 -1.07
N VAL A 164 -22.54 -6.51 -1.06
CA VAL A 164 -23.20 -7.61 -1.77
C VAL A 164 -23.67 -7.16 -3.16
N ASP A 165 -23.95 -5.87 -3.36
CA ASP A 165 -24.53 -5.36 -4.59
C ASP A 165 -23.55 -4.49 -5.37
N LEU A 166 -22.88 -5.13 -6.32
CA LEU A 166 -22.22 -4.45 -7.42
C LEU A 166 -23.22 -4.16 -8.55
N PRO A 167 -23.09 -3.05 -9.29
CA PRO A 167 -23.90 -2.76 -10.48
C PRO A 167 -23.95 -3.95 -11.43
N LYS A 168 -25.14 -4.22 -11.99
CA LYS A 168 -25.34 -5.30 -12.99
C LYS A 168 -24.27 -5.15 -14.08
N LYS A 169 -23.38 -6.16 -14.18
CA LYS A 169 -22.24 -6.35 -15.12
C LYS A 169 -20.83 -6.00 -14.60
N SER A 170 -20.66 -5.38 -13.44
CA SER A 170 -19.31 -5.19 -12.87
C SER A 170 -18.83 -6.44 -12.11
N ILE A 171 -17.51 -6.64 -12.07
CA ILE A 171 -16.91 -7.83 -11.45
C ILE A 171 -16.01 -7.40 -10.28
N LEU A 172 -16.27 -7.93 -9.09
CA LEU A 172 -15.32 -7.88 -7.97
C LEU A 172 -14.19 -8.87 -8.25
N LEU A 173 -12.97 -8.37 -8.40
CA LEU A 173 -11.77 -9.21 -8.44
C LEU A 173 -11.53 -9.82 -7.05
N GLU A 174 -10.93 -11.02 -7.02
CA GLU A 174 -10.71 -11.80 -5.80
C GLU A 174 -10.18 -10.95 -4.63
N LYS A 175 -10.60 -11.34 -3.41
CA LYS A 175 -10.27 -10.68 -2.14
C LYS A 175 -8.81 -10.91 -1.72
N ILE A 176 -7.85 -10.53 -2.56
CA ILE A 176 -6.43 -10.52 -2.19
C ILE A 176 -6.18 -9.28 -1.35
N VAL A 177 -5.93 -9.49 -0.06
CA VAL A 177 -5.63 -8.40 0.87
C VAL A 177 -4.12 -8.31 1.02
N ARG A 178 -3.51 -7.26 0.45
CA ARG A 178 -2.13 -6.86 0.78
C ARG A 178 -1.10 -7.97 0.68
N ASP A 179 -1.08 -8.69 -0.45
CA ASP A 179 -0.12 -9.78 -0.65
C ASP A 179 1.33 -9.26 -0.61
N PRO A 180 2.10 -9.55 0.46
CA PRO A 180 3.50 -9.14 0.58
C PRO A 180 4.39 -9.70 -0.53
N LYS A 181 4.05 -10.86 -1.11
CA LYS A 181 4.84 -11.46 -2.19
C LYS A 181 4.72 -10.64 -3.48
N THR A 182 3.50 -10.27 -3.85
CA THR A 182 3.23 -9.35 -4.96
C THR A 182 3.99 -8.04 -4.77
N PHE A 183 3.90 -7.42 -3.60
CA PHE A 183 4.59 -6.14 -3.36
C PHE A 183 6.11 -6.30 -3.47
N ASN A 184 6.68 -7.34 -2.87
CA ASN A 184 8.11 -7.61 -2.94
C ASN A 184 8.59 -7.86 -4.37
N ASN A 185 7.83 -8.62 -5.18
CA ASN A 185 8.16 -8.86 -6.59
C ASN A 185 8.09 -7.59 -7.43
N LEU A 186 7.08 -6.74 -7.22
CA LEU A 186 6.98 -5.44 -7.86
C LEU A 186 8.21 -4.59 -7.54
N ALA A 187 8.61 -4.52 -6.27
CA ALA A 187 9.80 -3.79 -5.84
C ALA A 187 11.10 -4.34 -6.47
N LYS A 188 11.26 -5.67 -6.55
CA LYS A 188 12.42 -6.28 -7.23
C LYS A 188 12.54 -5.82 -8.67
N ASN A 189 11.44 -5.84 -9.42
CA ASN A 189 11.43 -5.41 -10.81
C ASN A 189 11.81 -3.93 -10.92
N MET A 190 11.25 -3.08 -10.07
CA MET A 190 11.60 -1.65 -10.07
C MET A 190 13.08 -1.39 -9.73
N PHE A 191 13.69 -2.19 -8.84
CA PHE A 191 15.13 -2.10 -8.59
C PHE A 191 15.97 -2.54 -9.80
N ILE A 192 15.57 -3.63 -10.48
CA ILE A 192 16.22 -4.11 -11.70
C ILE A 192 16.16 -3.04 -12.80
N ASP A 193 15.01 -2.38 -12.93
CA ASP A 193 14.76 -1.34 -13.93
C ASP A 193 15.33 0.04 -13.52
N GLY A 194 16.03 0.14 -12.39
CA GLY A 194 16.62 1.38 -11.89
C GLY A 194 15.61 2.44 -11.45
N SER A 195 14.34 2.07 -11.28
CA SER A 195 13.22 2.95 -10.93
C SER A 195 13.11 3.18 -9.42
N TYR A 196 14.22 3.54 -8.77
CA TYR A 196 14.27 3.88 -7.35
C TYR A 196 14.45 5.37 -7.11
N LYS A 197 14.07 5.80 -5.90
CA LYS A 197 14.08 7.21 -5.51
C LYS A 197 15.14 7.44 -4.44
N GLU A 198 15.63 8.67 -4.37
CA GLU A 198 16.39 9.08 -3.18
C GLU A 198 15.46 9.09 -1.96
N TYR A 199 16.03 8.84 -0.77
CA TYR A 199 15.25 8.78 0.47
C TYR A 199 14.48 10.09 0.75
N ASN A 200 15.01 11.23 0.29
CA ASN A 200 14.40 12.57 0.43
C ASN A 200 13.14 12.75 -0.45
N GLU A 201 12.90 11.89 -1.43
CA GLU A 201 11.74 11.91 -2.31
C GLU A 201 10.61 10.97 -1.83
N ILE A 202 10.88 10.15 -0.81
CA ILE A 202 9.89 9.26 -0.20
C ILE A 202 8.93 10.09 0.63
N LYS A 203 7.77 10.40 0.04
CA LYS A 203 6.71 11.19 0.67
C LYS A 203 5.40 10.40 0.71
N PRO A 204 4.64 10.50 1.82
CA PRO A 204 3.33 9.87 1.90
C PRO A 204 2.37 10.46 0.86
N ILE A 205 1.57 9.59 0.26
CA ILE A 205 0.43 9.95 -0.58
C ILE A 205 -0.79 9.96 0.32
N TYR A 206 -1.32 11.15 0.60
CA TYR A 206 -2.56 11.30 1.34
C TYR A 206 -3.71 11.52 0.38
N SER A 207 -4.80 10.77 0.56
CA SER A 207 -6.06 11.08 -0.13
C SER A 207 -6.57 12.45 0.32
N ARG A 208 -6.57 12.73 1.62
CA ARG A 208 -7.04 13.99 2.17
C ARG A 208 -5.92 14.71 2.88
N GLU A 209 -5.91 16.04 2.77
CA GLU A 209 -5.08 16.83 3.66
C GLU A 209 -5.45 16.55 5.12
N PRO A 210 -4.46 16.50 6.02
CA PRO A 210 -4.73 16.39 7.44
C PRO A 210 -5.62 17.56 7.87
N THR A 211 -6.64 17.25 8.66
CA THR A 211 -7.53 18.30 9.19
C THR A 211 -6.75 19.08 10.23
N ILE A 212 -6.17 20.22 9.85
CA ILE A 212 -5.54 21.15 10.79
C ILE A 212 -6.70 21.88 11.51
N SER A 213 -7.18 21.32 12.61
CA SER A 213 -8.06 22.08 13.50
C SER A 213 -7.21 23.11 14.23
N SER A 214 -7.65 24.37 14.25
CA SER A 214 -7.03 25.40 15.09
C SER A 214 -6.91 24.90 16.54
N PRO A 215 -5.81 25.20 17.25
CA PRO A 215 -5.68 24.82 18.65
C PRO A 215 -6.90 25.29 19.42
N LYS A 216 -7.50 24.42 20.24
CA LYS A 216 -8.58 24.84 21.16
C LYS A 216 -8.01 25.99 22.00
N ARG A 217 -8.57 27.20 21.88
CA ARG A 217 -8.27 28.31 22.79
C ARG A 217 -8.39 27.78 24.22
N LYS A 218 -7.34 27.91 25.02
CA LYS A 218 -7.41 27.63 26.45
C LYS A 218 -8.61 28.40 26.99
N LYS A 219 -9.60 27.69 27.57
CA LYS A 219 -10.60 28.34 28.41
C LYS A 219 -9.82 29.05 29.52
N GLY A 220 -10.02 30.35 29.65
CA GLY A 220 -9.31 31.19 30.60
C GLY A 220 -9.38 30.61 32.02
N LEU A 221 -8.27 30.73 32.74
CA LEU A 221 -8.23 30.68 34.20
C LEU A 221 -8.93 31.93 34.75
#